data_AF-A0A2V6FVD2-F1
#
_entry.id   AF-A0A2V6FVD2-F1
#
_cell.length_a   1.000
_cell.length_b   1.000
_cell.length_c   1.000
_cell.angle_alpha   90.00
_cell.angle_beta   90.00
_cell.angle_gamma   90.00
#
_symmetry.space_group_name_H-M   'P 1'
#
loop_
_entity.id
_entity.type
_entity.pdbx_description
1 polymer ?
#
loop_
_entity_poly.entity_id
_entity_poly.type
_entity_poly.pdbx_seq_one_letter_code
_entity_poly.pdbx_strand_id
1 'polypeptide(L)'
;MNFPLLEKPLFQVGGHYVTFLGLVAFGALFAVGLIIARFLQSDLVRSLFSRFKLDTNFVAIITTILGLCALVFFTVSAVNAAGVPLYWNAPLPGITLSLLQIFLLITLLIFVFWLSSRTKHFLFNRFLARSGLDRALQHAIAQIVGYAVLIIGIIIVLDNTGIHLGALTVFAGAVGVGLGFGLKNIASNFISGLLILAERPIAVGDRIEVAGITGQVQRIRARSTVIMTNDNIAMIVPNEKFIDS
;
A
#
# COMPACT_ATOMS: atom_id res chain seq x y z
N MET A 1 -8.23 -16.42 -52.56
CA MET A 1 -6.97 -17.16 -52.79
C MET A 1 -6.69 -17.96 -51.53
N ASN A 2 -7.07 -19.24 -51.49
CA ASN A 2 -6.68 -20.12 -50.38
C ASN A 2 -5.21 -20.47 -50.59
N PHE A 3 -4.35 -20.11 -49.65
CA PHE A 3 -2.93 -20.46 -49.67
C PHE A 3 -2.75 -21.81 -48.94
N PRO A 4 -2.86 -22.96 -49.64
CA PRO A 4 -2.98 -24.27 -49.01
C PRO A 4 -1.67 -24.77 -48.36
N LEU A 5 -0.59 -23.99 -48.50
CA LEU A 5 0.71 -24.22 -47.87
C LEU A 5 0.82 -23.54 -46.49
N LEU A 6 0.02 -22.51 -46.20
CA LEU A 6 0.09 -21.76 -44.94
C LEU A 6 -0.74 -22.37 -43.80
N GLU A 7 -1.73 -23.20 -44.14
CA GLU A 7 -2.62 -23.91 -43.19
C GLU A 7 -2.14 -25.33 -42.87
N LYS A 8 -1.05 -25.79 -43.48
CA LYS A 8 -0.49 -27.12 -43.17
C LYS A 8 0.06 -27.13 -41.74
N PRO A 9 -0.20 -28.20 -40.97
CA PRO A 9 0.36 -28.35 -39.63
C PRO A 9 1.88 -28.44 -39.72
N LEU A 10 2.57 -27.57 -39.00
CA LEU A 10 4.04 -27.47 -38.99
C LEU A 10 4.65 -28.33 -37.88
N PHE A 11 4.07 -28.27 -36.68
CA PHE A 11 4.44 -29.09 -35.53
C PHE A 11 3.26 -29.25 -34.57
N GLN A 12 3.32 -30.25 -33.69
CA GLN A 12 2.26 -30.57 -32.73
C GLN A 12 2.73 -30.27 -31.30
N VAL A 13 1.94 -29.52 -30.53
CA VAL A 13 2.20 -29.20 -29.12
C VAL A 13 0.98 -29.60 -28.30
N GLY A 14 1.15 -30.53 -27.34
CA GLY A 14 0.06 -30.93 -26.44
C GLY A 14 -1.19 -31.48 -27.15
N GLY A 15 -1.02 -32.17 -28.29
CA GLY A 15 -2.13 -32.70 -29.09
C GLY A 15 -2.70 -31.71 -30.13
N HIS A 16 -2.32 -30.44 -30.08
CA HIS A 16 -2.80 -29.39 -30.98
C HIS A 16 -1.80 -29.07 -32.10
N TYR A 17 -2.33 -28.83 -33.30
CA TYR A 17 -1.53 -28.48 -34.47
C TYR A 17 -1.27 -26.98 -34.54
N VAL A 18 0.00 -26.61 -34.67
CA VAL A 18 0.41 -25.22 -34.92
C VAL A 18 0.68 -25.05 -36.41
N THR A 19 0.00 -24.08 -37.03
CA THR A 19 0.16 -23.74 -38.45
C THR A 19 1.14 -22.59 -38.63
N PHE A 20 1.66 -22.42 -39.85
CA PHE A 20 2.52 -21.26 -40.17
C PHE A 20 1.78 -19.94 -39.91
N LEU A 21 0.50 -19.89 -40.31
CA LEU A 21 -0.37 -18.75 -40.07
C LEU A 21 -0.56 -18.47 -38.57
N GLY A 22 -0.70 -19.52 -37.75
CA GLY A 22 -0.79 -19.40 -36.30
C GLY A 22 0.48 -18.84 -35.66
N LEU A 23 1.66 -19.21 -36.17
CA LEU A 23 2.95 -18.71 -35.67
C LEU A 23 3.16 -17.23 -36.05
N VAL A 24 2.74 -16.82 -37.24
CA VAL A 24 2.72 -15.41 -37.66
C VAL A 24 1.73 -14.61 -36.80
N ALA A 25 0.54 -15.14 -36.55
CA ALA A 25 -0.47 -14.52 -35.69
C ALA A 25 0.03 -14.37 -34.25
N PHE A 26 0.74 -15.38 -33.72
CA PHE A 26 1.38 -15.33 -32.41
C PHE A 26 2.38 -14.16 -32.35
N GLY A 27 3.30 -14.09 -33.31
CA GLY A 27 4.31 -13.03 -33.36
C GLY A 27 3.70 -11.63 -33.46
N ALA A 28 2.67 -11.46 -34.28
CA ALA A 28 1.96 -10.19 -34.43
C ALA A 28 1.25 -9.76 -33.14
N LEU A 29 0.50 -10.66 -32.51
CA LEU A 29 -0.24 -10.37 -31.28
C LEU A 29 0.70 -10.10 -30.10
N PHE A 30 1.80 -10.86 -29.98
CA PHE A 30 2.81 -10.62 -28.96
C PHE A 30 3.50 -9.26 -29.15
N ALA A 31 3.84 -8.90 -30.39
CA ALA A 31 4.42 -7.59 -30.70
C ALA A 31 3.46 -6.45 -30.38
N VAL A 32 2.16 -6.60 -30.68
CA VAL A 32 1.12 -5.63 -30.30
C VAL A 32 1.05 -5.48 -28.77
N GLY A 33 1.10 -6.58 -28.02
CA GLY A 33 1.16 -6.56 -26.56
C GLY A 33 2.37 -5.77 -26.02
N LEU A 34 3.56 -5.98 -26.60
CA LEU A 34 4.77 -5.24 -26.24
C LEU A 34 4.66 -3.74 -26.56
N ILE A 35 4.12 -3.40 -27.72
CA ILE A 35 3.92 -2.00 -28.15
C ILE A 35 2.95 -1.30 -27.19
N ILE A 36 1.84 -1.96 -26.84
CA ILE A 36 0.85 -1.43 -25.90
C ILE A 36 1.46 -1.27 -24.51
N ALA A 37 2.21 -2.27 -24.01
CA ALA A 37 2.88 -2.17 -22.71
C ALA A 37 3.86 -0.98 -22.67
N ARG A 38 4.66 -0.79 -23.73
CA ARG A 38 5.57 0.36 -23.86
C ARG A 38 4.82 1.69 -24.00
N PHE A 39 3.71 1.70 -24.73
CA PHE A 39 2.87 2.88 -24.88
C PHE A 39 2.26 3.31 -23.55
N LEU A 40 1.80 2.37 -22.73
CA LEU A 40 1.29 2.67 -21.40
C LEU A 40 2.35 3.30 -20.48
N GLN A 41 3.61 2.92 -20.63
CA GLN A 41 4.73 3.52 -19.89
C GLN A 41 5.23 4.85 -20.49
N SER A 42 4.67 5.31 -21.61
CA SER A 42 5.13 6.53 -22.27
C SER A 42 4.80 7.80 -21.47
N ASP A 43 5.62 8.83 -21.67
CA ASP A 43 5.41 10.16 -21.07
C ASP A 43 4.08 10.79 -21.50
N LEU A 44 3.49 10.37 -22.62
CA LEU A 44 2.16 10.79 -23.06
C LEU A 44 1.06 10.33 -22.10
N VAL A 45 1.09 9.04 -21.73
CA VAL A 45 0.13 8.48 -20.78
C VAL A 45 0.35 9.12 -19.40
N ARG A 46 1.61 9.31 -19.01
CA ARG A 46 1.94 10.00 -17.76
C ARG A 46 1.43 11.45 -17.74
N SER A 47 1.54 12.15 -18.87
CA SER A 47 1.03 13.52 -19.05
C SER A 47 -0.51 13.59 -19.09
N LEU A 48 -1.19 12.57 -19.59
CA LEU A 48 -2.65 12.47 -19.52
C LEU A 48 -3.13 12.29 -18.07
N PHE A 49 -2.48 11.39 -17.33
CA PHE A 49 -2.84 11.15 -15.93
C PHE A 49 -2.42 12.28 -14.99
N SER A 50 -1.38 13.06 -15.31
CA SER A 50 -1.00 14.23 -14.52
C SER A 50 -2.06 15.34 -14.53
N ARG A 51 -2.92 15.41 -15.57
CA ARG A 51 -4.09 16.30 -15.59
C ARG A 51 -5.06 16.03 -14.44
N PHE A 52 -5.09 14.80 -13.93
CA PHE A 52 -5.93 14.39 -12.81
C PHE A 52 -5.29 14.67 -11.44
N LYS A 53 -4.14 15.37 -11.39
CA LYS A 53 -3.38 15.65 -10.15
C LYS A 53 -3.06 14.40 -9.33
N LEU A 54 -2.88 13.26 -10.01
CA LEU A 54 -2.48 12.02 -9.38
C LEU A 54 -0.98 12.05 -9.09
N ASP A 55 -0.57 11.46 -7.97
CA ASP A 55 0.83 11.34 -7.58
C ASP A 55 1.64 10.66 -8.71
N THR A 56 2.83 11.16 -8.99
CA THR A 56 3.72 10.63 -10.02
C THR A 56 4.06 9.15 -9.80
N ASN A 57 4.22 8.75 -8.53
CA ASN A 57 4.43 7.36 -8.15
C ASN A 57 3.16 6.52 -8.40
N PHE A 58 1.99 7.16 -8.27
CA PHE A 58 0.71 6.53 -8.52
C PHE A 58 0.52 6.17 -9.99
N VAL A 59 0.81 7.14 -10.86
CA VAL A 59 0.70 6.93 -12.30
C VAL A 59 1.68 5.84 -12.77
N ALA A 60 2.92 5.86 -12.28
CA ALA A 60 3.94 4.87 -12.66
C ALA A 60 3.56 3.43 -12.27
N ILE A 61 2.97 3.24 -11.09
CA ILE A 61 2.52 1.91 -10.65
C ILE A 61 1.35 1.43 -11.50
N ILE A 62 0.35 2.28 -11.76
CA ILE A 62 -0.81 1.91 -12.59
C ILE A 62 -0.40 1.54 -14.01
N THR A 63 0.46 2.35 -14.65
CA THR A 63 0.89 2.09 -16.03
C THR A 63 1.75 0.83 -16.10
N THR A 64 2.56 0.55 -15.08
CA THR A 64 3.33 -0.69 -14.99
C THR A 64 2.42 -1.90 -14.85
N ILE A 65 1.43 -1.84 -13.95
CA ILE A 65 0.46 -2.92 -13.76
C ILE A 65 -0.30 -3.17 -15.07
N LEU A 66 -0.93 -2.15 -15.65
CA LEU A 66 -1.69 -2.28 -16.89
C LEU A 66 -0.82 -2.78 -18.06
N GLY A 67 0.44 -2.35 -18.15
CA GLY A 67 1.39 -2.86 -19.15
C GLY A 67 1.68 -4.35 -18.98
N LEU A 68 1.85 -4.81 -17.74
CA LEU A 68 2.02 -6.23 -17.42
C LEU A 68 0.76 -7.04 -17.77
N CYS A 69 -0.43 -6.47 -17.53
CA CYS A 69 -1.72 -7.09 -17.88
C CYS A 69 -1.90 -7.20 -19.39
N ALA A 70 -1.58 -6.14 -20.13
CA ALA A 70 -1.62 -6.15 -21.59
C ALA A 70 -0.69 -7.24 -22.14
N LEU A 71 0.53 -7.33 -21.61
CA LEU A 71 1.49 -8.35 -22.04
C LEU A 71 0.95 -9.76 -21.83
N VAL A 72 0.41 -10.05 -20.63
CA VAL A 72 -0.23 -11.35 -20.33
C VAL A 72 -1.41 -11.60 -21.26
N PHE A 73 -2.28 -10.62 -21.46
CA PHE A 73 -3.48 -10.78 -22.28
C PHE A 73 -3.15 -11.10 -23.73
N PHE A 74 -2.22 -10.34 -24.32
CA PHE A 74 -1.78 -10.54 -25.70
C PHE A 74 -0.98 -11.82 -25.87
N THR A 75 -0.22 -12.26 -24.85
CA THR A 75 0.49 -13.54 -24.91
C THR A 75 -0.48 -14.71 -24.92
N VAL A 76 -1.50 -14.70 -24.06
CA VAL A 76 -2.54 -15.75 -24.06
C VAL A 76 -3.32 -15.75 -25.38
N SER A 77 -3.69 -14.57 -25.88
CA SER A 77 -4.36 -14.43 -27.17
C SER A 77 -3.49 -14.91 -28.34
N ALA A 78 -2.19 -14.63 -28.29
CA ALA A 78 -1.19 -15.09 -29.26
C ALA A 78 -1.09 -16.62 -29.28
N VAL A 79 -1.03 -17.26 -28.11
CA VAL A 79 -0.99 -18.73 -28.01
C VAL A 79 -2.28 -19.37 -28.52
N ASN A 80 -3.45 -18.77 -28.20
CA ASN A 80 -4.72 -19.22 -28.73
C ASN A 80 -4.78 -19.11 -30.27
N ALA A 81 -4.29 -18.00 -30.83
CA ALA A 81 -4.18 -17.81 -32.27
C ALA A 81 -3.17 -18.77 -32.94
N ALA A 82 -2.17 -19.24 -32.20
CA ALA A 82 -1.23 -20.26 -32.65
C ALA A 82 -1.86 -21.67 -32.79
N GLY A 83 -3.11 -21.84 -32.36
CA GLY A 83 -3.82 -23.12 -32.42
C GLY A 83 -3.74 -23.94 -31.15
N VAL A 84 -3.14 -23.41 -30.07
CA VAL A 84 -3.12 -24.03 -28.75
C VAL A 84 -4.23 -23.40 -27.89
N PRO A 85 -5.36 -24.08 -27.65
CA PRO A 85 -6.49 -23.49 -26.93
C PRO A 85 -6.16 -23.32 -25.45
N LEU A 86 -5.81 -22.09 -25.08
CA LEU A 86 -5.73 -21.64 -23.69
C LEU A 86 -7.02 -20.91 -23.34
N TYR A 87 -7.87 -21.57 -22.56
CA TYR A 87 -9.12 -20.96 -22.10
C TYR A 87 -8.87 -20.05 -20.89
N TRP A 88 -9.49 -18.87 -20.89
CA TRP A 88 -9.37 -17.88 -19.81
C TRP A 88 -9.88 -18.37 -18.45
N ASN A 89 -10.74 -19.38 -18.44
CA ASN A 89 -11.33 -20.00 -17.26
C ASN A 89 -10.63 -21.32 -16.86
N ALA A 90 -9.68 -21.82 -17.65
CA ALA A 90 -8.95 -23.03 -17.30
C ALA A 90 -7.86 -22.72 -16.24
N PRO A 91 -7.66 -23.59 -15.24
CA PRO A 91 -6.54 -23.48 -14.31
C PRO A 91 -5.21 -23.65 -15.06
N LEU A 92 -4.21 -22.84 -14.72
CA LEU A 92 -2.87 -23.00 -15.30
C LEU A 92 -2.21 -24.29 -14.80
N PRO A 93 -1.46 -25.03 -15.64
CA PRO A 93 -0.73 -26.21 -15.19
C PRO A 93 0.27 -25.82 -14.09
N GLY A 94 0.12 -26.38 -12.88
CA GLY A 94 0.99 -26.10 -11.72
C GLY A 94 0.54 -24.95 -10.80
N ILE A 95 -0.53 -24.21 -11.15
CA ILE A 95 -1.07 -23.13 -10.32
C ILE A 95 -2.61 -23.20 -10.37
N THR A 96 -3.30 -23.25 -9.23
CA THR A 96 -4.76 -23.33 -9.16
C THR A 96 -5.49 -22.04 -9.61
N LEU A 97 -4.77 -21.05 -10.13
CA LEU A 97 -5.30 -19.75 -10.53
C LEU A 97 -5.70 -19.74 -12.01
N SER A 98 -6.93 -19.29 -12.27
CA SER A 98 -7.46 -18.98 -13.60
C SER A 98 -7.05 -17.58 -14.06
N LEU A 99 -7.05 -17.32 -15.37
CA LEU A 99 -6.77 -15.98 -15.92
C LEU A 99 -7.80 -14.93 -15.46
N LEU A 100 -9.05 -15.33 -15.21
CA LEU A 100 -10.06 -14.47 -14.61
C LEU A 100 -9.66 -14.02 -13.19
N GLN A 101 -9.16 -14.93 -12.36
CA GLN A 101 -8.67 -14.58 -11.01
C GLN A 101 -7.45 -13.64 -11.07
N ILE A 102 -6.59 -13.81 -12.07
CA ILE A 102 -5.46 -12.90 -12.31
C ILE A 102 -5.98 -11.49 -12.66
N PHE A 103 -6.98 -11.38 -13.54
CA PHE A 103 -7.58 -10.08 -13.89
C PHE A 103 -8.28 -9.40 -12.69
N LEU A 104 -8.97 -10.19 -11.86
CA LEU A 104 -9.63 -9.70 -10.65
C LEU A 104 -8.59 -9.22 -9.63
N LEU A 105 -7.51 -9.98 -9.40
CA LEU A 105 -6.38 -9.58 -8.55
C LEU A 105 -5.81 -8.23 -8.99
N ILE A 106 -5.52 -8.08 -10.28
CA ILE A 106 -5.01 -6.83 -10.86
C ILE A 106 -5.97 -5.67 -10.59
N THR A 107 -7.27 -5.88 -10.85
CA THR A 107 -8.29 -4.84 -10.68
C THR A 107 -8.37 -4.41 -9.21
N LEU A 108 -8.35 -5.38 -8.29
CA LEU A 108 -8.38 -5.13 -6.87
C LEU A 108 -7.10 -4.42 -6.37
N LEU A 109 -5.93 -4.77 -6.93
CA LEU A 109 -4.66 -4.10 -6.64
C LEU A 109 -4.69 -2.62 -7.08
N ILE A 110 -5.21 -2.34 -8.28
CA ILE A 110 -5.40 -0.97 -8.77
C ILE A 110 -6.37 -0.21 -7.86
N PHE A 111 -7.46 -0.86 -7.42
CA PHE A 111 -8.44 -0.27 -6.52
C PHE A 111 -7.84 0.08 -5.15
N VAL A 112 -7.08 -0.82 -4.52
CA VAL A 112 -6.39 -0.59 -3.24
C VAL A 112 -5.43 0.58 -3.35
N PHE A 113 -4.67 0.61 -4.44
CA PHE A 113 -3.72 1.66 -4.67
C PHE A 113 -4.42 3.01 -4.85
N TRP A 114 -5.53 3.05 -5.61
CA TRP A 114 -6.37 4.23 -5.78
C TRP A 114 -6.93 4.71 -4.45
N LEU A 115 -7.40 3.78 -3.61
CA LEU A 115 -7.92 4.07 -2.29
C LEU A 115 -6.84 4.66 -1.37
N SER A 116 -5.62 4.12 -1.40
CA SER A 116 -4.47 4.65 -0.65
C SER A 116 -4.15 6.09 -1.06
N SER A 117 -4.03 6.36 -2.37
CA SER A 117 -3.77 7.71 -2.89
C SER A 117 -4.89 8.69 -2.54
N ARG A 118 -6.14 8.24 -2.67
CA ARG A 118 -7.31 9.05 -2.33
C ARG A 118 -7.37 9.38 -0.84
N THR A 119 -7.00 8.42 0.01
CA THR A 119 -6.92 8.61 1.46
C THR A 119 -5.87 9.64 1.82
N LYS A 120 -4.66 9.59 1.22
CA LYS A 120 -3.62 10.61 1.44
C LYS A 120 -4.12 12.01 1.11
N HIS A 121 -4.69 12.19 -0.08
CA HIS A 121 -5.22 13.48 -0.51
C HIS A 121 -6.39 13.97 0.34
N PHE A 122 -7.28 13.06 0.74
CA PHE A 122 -8.41 13.40 1.61
C PHE A 122 -7.93 13.84 2.99
N LEU A 123 -7.02 13.09 3.60
CA LEU A 123 -6.48 13.37 4.93
C LEU A 123 -5.75 14.72 4.96
N PHE A 124 -4.91 14.98 3.95
CA PHE A 124 -4.18 16.24 3.84
C PHE A 124 -5.12 17.44 3.64
N ASN A 125 -6.04 17.37 2.67
CA ASN A 125 -6.86 18.52 2.29
C ASN A 125 -8.03 18.82 3.25
N ARG A 126 -8.59 17.82 3.92
CA ARG A 126 -9.81 17.99 4.75
C ARG A 126 -9.52 18.06 6.24
N PHE A 127 -8.59 17.25 6.74
CA PHE A 127 -8.37 17.09 8.17
C PHE A 127 -7.10 17.79 8.66
N LEU A 128 -5.95 17.50 8.06
CA LEU A 128 -4.67 18.00 8.56
C LEU A 128 -4.41 19.47 8.21
N ALA A 129 -4.89 19.94 7.04
CA ALA A 129 -4.77 21.36 6.70
C ALA A 129 -5.48 22.29 7.70
N ARG A 130 -6.44 21.77 8.49
CA ARG A 130 -7.20 22.55 9.48
C ARG A 130 -6.73 22.35 10.92
N SER A 131 -5.75 21.48 11.18
CA SER A 131 -5.36 21.08 12.53
C SER A 131 -4.23 21.93 13.14
N GLY A 132 -3.72 22.94 12.41
CA GLY A 132 -2.63 23.81 12.88
C GLY A 132 -1.27 23.11 13.02
N LEU A 133 -1.15 21.87 12.53
CA LEU A 133 0.11 21.11 12.53
C LEU A 133 1.09 21.68 11.50
N ASP A 134 2.39 21.54 11.76
CA ASP A 134 3.42 21.89 10.78
C ASP A 134 3.33 21.00 9.52
N ARG A 135 3.63 21.57 8.34
CA ARG A 135 3.51 20.88 7.05
C ARG A 135 4.30 19.58 7.02
N ALA A 136 5.48 19.53 7.65
CA ALA A 136 6.29 18.31 7.74
C ALA A 136 5.55 17.17 8.47
N LEU A 137 4.92 17.48 9.61
CA LEU A 137 4.09 16.55 10.37
C LEU A 137 2.86 16.12 9.57
N GLN A 138 2.23 17.05 8.85
CA GLN A 138 1.06 16.73 8.03
C GLN A 138 1.38 15.71 6.92
N HIS A 139 2.50 15.93 6.23
CA HIS A 139 2.97 15.00 5.20
C HIS A 139 3.33 13.63 5.78
N ALA A 140 4.06 13.60 6.90
CA ALA A 140 4.45 12.35 7.55
C ALA A 140 3.23 11.50 7.94
N ILE A 141 2.22 12.11 8.58
CA ILE A 141 0.99 11.42 8.99
C ILE A 141 0.22 10.90 7.77
N ALA A 142 0.02 11.73 6.75
CA ALA A 142 -0.68 11.31 5.54
C ALA A 142 0.03 10.14 4.85
N GLN A 143 1.36 10.15 4.82
CA GLN A 143 2.15 9.10 4.21
C GLN A 143 2.07 7.79 4.99
N ILE A 144 2.19 7.84 6.33
CA ILE A 144 2.04 6.66 7.20
C ILE A 144 0.66 6.02 7.03
N VAL A 145 -0.41 6.82 7.10
CA VAL A 145 -1.79 6.32 6.94
C VAL A 145 -2.00 5.73 5.55
N GLY A 146 -1.50 6.40 4.51
CA GLY A 146 -1.63 5.89 3.14
C GLY A 146 -0.89 4.56 2.93
N TYR A 147 0.29 4.38 3.53
CA TYR A 147 0.99 3.09 3.50
C TYR A 147 0.30 2.01 4.31
N ALA A 148 -0.28 2.35 5.47
CA ALA A 148 -1.07 1.39 6.24
C ALA A 148 -2.27 0.87 5.43
N VAL A 149 -3.03 1.77 4.78
CA VAL A 149 -4.15 1.39 3.89
C VAL A 149 -3.68 0.53 2.73
N LEU A 150 -2.53 0.85 2.14
CA LEU A 150 -1.95 0.08 1.04
C LEU A 150 -1.57 -1.34 1.47
N ILE A 151 -0.86 -1.49 2.59
CA ILE A 151 -0.43 -2.79 3.11
C ILE A 151 -1.65 -3.64 3.44
N ILE A 152 -2.62 -3.10 4.18
CA ILE A 152 -3.85 -3.80 4.54
C ILE A 152 -4.62 -4.22 3.29
N GLY A 153 -4.78 -3.32 2.32
CA GLY A 153 -5.47 -3.64 1.08
C GLY A 153 -4.76 -4.74 0.27
N ILE A 154 -3.43 -4.73 0.20
CA ILE A 154 -2.66 -5.79 -0.46
C ILE A 154 -2.86 -7.14 0.24
N ILE A 155 -2.85 -7.18 1.57
CA ILE A 155 -3.11 -8.42 2.32
C ILE A 155 -4.51 -8.96 2.01
N ILE A 156 -5.53 -8.10 2.01
CA ILE A 156 -6.91 -8.50 1.64
C ILE A 156 -6.96 -9.04 0.21
N VAL A 157 -6.27 -8.39 -0.74
CA VAL A 157 -6.20 -8.85 -2.14
C VAL A 157 -5.59 -10.24 -2.25
N LEU A 158 -4.48 -10.47 -1.55
CA LEU A 158 -3.75 -11.73 -1.56
C LEU A 158 -4.53 -12.87 -0.87
N ASP A 159 -5.32 -12.56 0.15
CA ASP A 159 -6.16 -13.55 0.84
C ASP A 159 -7.26 -14.08 -0.09
N ASN A 160 -7.83 -13.19 -0.90
CA ASN A 160 -8.88 -13.52 -1.88
C ASN A 160 -8.40 -14.41 -3.03
N THR A 161 -7.09 -14.54 -3.26
CA THR A 161 -6.55 -15.43 -4.30
C THR A 161 -6.27 -16.85 -3.81
N GLY A 162 -6.59 -17.18 -2.56
CA GLY A 162 -6.35 -18.51 -2.01
C GLY A 162 -4.86 -18.80 -1.78
N ILE A 163 -4.01 -17.77 -1.81
CA ILE A 163 -2.60 -17.88 -1.42
C ILE A 163 -2.58 -17.99 0.11
N HIS A 164 -1.95 -19.03 0.65
CA HIS A 164 -1.78 -19.18 2.09
C HIS A 164 -0.85 -18.09 2.64
N LEU A 165 -1.44 -17.08 3.29
CA LEU A 165 -0.70 -15.95 3.88
C LEU A 165 -0.07 -16.25 5.24
N GLY A 166 -0.06 -17.50 5.70
CA GLY A 166 0.39 -17.87 7.05
C GLY A 166 1.77 -17.29 7.41
N ALA A 167 2.75 -17.43 6.52
CA ALA A 167 4.10 -16.88 6.75
C ALA A 167 4.09 -15.33 6.82
N LEU A 168 3.31 -14.68 5.96
CA LEU A 168 3.20 -13.22 5.93
C LEU A 168 2.48 -12.69 7.18
N THR A 169 1.45 -13.39 7.66
CA THR A 169 0.72 -13.02 8.89
C THR A 169 1.60 -13.18 10.13
N VAL A 170 2.41 -14.24 10.21
CA VAL A 170 3.38 -14.41 11.30
C VAL A 170 4.43 -13.31 11.27
N PHE A 171 4.96 -13.00 10.09
CA PHE A 171 5.92 -11.91 9.93
C PHE A 171 5.31 -10.55 10.29
N ALA A 172 4.10 -10.25 9.80
CA ALA A 172 3.36 -9.03 10.14
C ALA A 172 3.09 -8.93 11.64
N GLY A 173 2.78 -10.04 12.30
CA GLY A 173 2.65 -10.14 13.75
C GLY A 173 3.96 -9.78 14.47
N ALA A 174 5.09 -10.36 14.04
CA ALA A 174 6.41 -10.06 14.61
C ALA A 174 6.80 -8.57 14.42
N VAL A 175 6.59 -8.02 13.23
CA VAL A 175 6.82 -6.59 12.96
C VAL A 175 5.90 -5.71 13.81
N GLY A 176 4.62 -6.07 13.93
CA GLY A 176 3.65 -5.36 14.75
C GLY A 176 4.03 -5.33 16.23
N VAL A 177 4.49 -6.47 16.77
CA VAL A 177 5.03 -6.56 18.14
C VAL A 177 6.27 -5.69 18.30
N GLY A 178 7.22 -5.75 17.36
CA GLY A 178 8.42 -4.91 17.38
C GLY A 178 8.11 -3.40 17.36
N LEU A 179 7.16 -2.99 16.50
CA LEU A 179 6.67 -1.60 16.46
C LEU A 179 5.97 -1.21 17.77
N GLY A 180 5.17 -2.11 18.35
CA GLY A 180 4.50 -1.89 19.63
C GLY A 180 5.49 -1.65 20.77
N PHE A 181 6.56 -2.46 20.84
CA PHE A 181 7.64 -2.25 21.79
C PHE A 181 8.38 -0.91 21.57
N GLY A 182 8.63 -0.54 20.31
CA GLY A 182 9.26 0.74 19.98
C GLY A 182 8.41 1.96 20.34
N LEU A 183 7.08 1.85 20.26
CA LEU A 183 6.13 2.91 20.58
C LEU A 183 5.68 2.92 22.05
N LYS A 184 6.06 1.92 22.84
CA LYS A 184 5.60 1.72 24.22
C LYS A 184 5.70 2.98 25.06
N ASN A 185 6.87 3.63 25.10
CA ASN A 185 7.08 4.81 25.94
C ASN A 185 6.23 6.02 25.47
N ILE A 186 6.03 6.18 24.16
CA ILE A 186 5.21 7.26 23.62
C ILE A 186 3.74 7.03 24.01
N ALA A 187 3.25 5.80 23.86
CA ALA A 187 1.89 5.43 24.23
C ALA A 187 1.66 5.56 25.74
N SER A 188 2.58 5.06 26.57
CA SER A 188 2.57 5.19 28.03
C SER A 188 2.43 6.65 28.47
N ASN A 189 3.29 7.53 27.96
CA ASN A 189 3.24 8.96 28.28
C ASN A 189 1.97 9.64 27.77
N PHE A 190 1.45 9.23 26.62
CA PHE A 190 0.20 9.79 26.08
C PHE A 190 -1.01 9.39 26.92
N ILE A 191 -1.13 8.10 27.26
CA ILE A 191 -2.20 7.56 28.10
C ILE A 191 -2.14 8.19 29.49
N SER A 192 -0.95 8.30 30.08
CA SER A 192 -0.74 8.96 31.37
C SER A 192 -1.15 10.44 31.32
N GLY A 193 -0.83 11.14 30.22
CA GLY A 193 -1.29 12.52 30.01
C GLY A 193 -2.81 12.64 29.95
N LEU A 194 -3.49 11.72 29.27
CA LEU A 194 -4.95 11.69 29.19
C LEU A 194 -5.56 11.40 30.57
N LEU A 195 -4.98 10.45 31.32
CA LEU A 195 -5.42 10.10 32.67
C LEU A 195 -5.29 11.28 33.63
N ILE A 196 -4.15 12.00 33.60
CA ILE A 196 -3.95 13.21 34.38
C ILE A 196 -5.03 14.25 34.07
N LEU A 197 -5.40 14.42 32.80
CA LEU A 197 -6.44 15.39 32.43
C LEU A 197 -7.85 14.94 32.81
N ALA A 198 -8.13 13.64 32.76
CA ALA A 198 -9.43 13.05 33.04
C ALA A 198 -9.71 12.97 34.55
N GLU A 199 -8.78 12.42 35.32
CA GLU A 199 -8.92 12.20 36.76
C GLU A 199 -8.41 13.38 37.60
N ARG A 200 -7.59 14.26 37.00
CA ARG A 200 -6.99 15.42 37.67
C ARG A 200 -6.29 15.10 39.00
N PRO A 201 -5.40 14.08 39.08
CA PRO A 201 -4.60 13.83 40.28
C PRO A 201 -3.63 14.99 40.58
N ILE A 202 -3.23 15.74 39.55
CA ILE A 202 -2.45 16.98 39.64
C ILE A 202 -3.05 18.03 38.71
N ALA A 203 -3.05 19.28 39.15
CA ALA A 203 -3.52 20.44 38.40
C ALA A 203 -2.40 21.46 38.15
N VAL A 204 -2.60 22.31 37.15
CA VAL A 204 -1.69 23.45 36.90
C VAL A 204 -1.79 24.41 38.09
N GLY A 205 -0.63 24.74 38.68
CA GLY A 205 -0.53 25.53 39.91
C GLY A 205 -0.19 24.69 41.15
N ASP A 206 -0.35 23.37 41.11
CA ASP A 206 -0.03 22.51 42.24
C ASP A 206 1.49 22.43 42.44
N ARG A 207 1.90 22.40 43.71
CA ARG A 207 3.29 22.21 44.10
C ARG A 207 3.47 20.75 44.50
N ILE A 208 4.29 20.03 43.74
CA ILE A 208 4.45 18.59 43.84
C ILE A 208 5.92 18.19 43.87
N GLU A 209 6.18 16.98 44.33
CA GLU A 209 7.47 16.30 44.23
C GLU A 209 7.29 15.02 43.42
N VAL A 210 8.02 14.89 42.31
CA VAL A 210 7.94 13.73 41.42
C VAL A 210 9.33 13.40 40.90
N ALA A 211 9.70 12.12 40.91
CA ALA A 211 11.02 11.66 40.42
C ALA A 211 12.22 12.43 41.02
N GLY A 212 12.12 12.84 42.29
CA GLY A 212 13.16 13.62 42.99
C GLY A 212 13.24 15.10 42.60
N ILE A 213 12.23 15.62 41.89
CA ILE A 213 12.11 17.03 41.49
C ILE A 213 10.93 17.65 42.23
N THR A 214 11.21 18.69 43.02
CA THR A 214 10.18 19.48 43.72
C THR A 214 9.96 20.81 43.03
N GLY A 215 8.71 21.14 42.71
CA GLY A 215 8.38 22.40 42.04
C GLY A 215 6.88 22.59 41.80
N GLN A 216 6.53 23.66 41.09
CA GLN A 216 5.15 23.96 40.73
C GLN A 216 4.83 23.53 39.30
N VAL A 217 3.68 22.88 39.09
CA VAL A 217 3.20 22.49 37.76
C VAL A 217 2.81 23.72 36.96
N GLN A 218 3.53 24.00 35.88
CA GLN A 218 3.25 25.15 35.01
C GLN A 218 2.32 24.80 33.85
N ARG A 219 2.51 23.62 33.24
CA ARG A 219 1.71 23.18 32.09
C ARG A 219 1.75 21.68 31.92
N ILE A 220 0.59 21.08 31.70
CA ILE A 220 0.45 19.66 31.31
C ILE A 220 0.28 19.60 29.78
N ARG A 221 1.14 18.84 29.10
CA ARG A 221 1.03 18.54 27.65
C ARG A 221 0.70 17.07 27.46
N ALA A 222 0.41 16.68 26.22
CA ALA A 222 0.01 15.30 25.89
C ALA A 222 1.04 14.23 26.29
N ARG A 223 2.35 14.53 26.30
CA ARG A 223 3.41 13.54 26.59
C ARG A 223 4.32 13.90 27.76
N SER A 224 4.25 15.14 28.24
CA SER A 224 5.09 15.61 29.33
C SER A 224 4.44 16.77 30.07
N THR A 225 4.84 16.94 31.32
CA THR A 225 4.43 18.04 32.18
C THR A 225 5.64 18.90 32.50
N VAL A 226 5.45 20.22 32.45
CA VAL A 226 6.50 21.20 32.74
C VAL A 226 6.35 21.64 34.19
N ILE A 227 7.39 21.38 34.98
CA ILE A 227 7.50 21.76 36.39
C ILE A 227 8.54 22.87 36.53
N MET A 228 8.19 23.93 37.24
CA MET A 228 9.13 25.00 37.61
C MET A 228 9.69 24.71 39.00
N THR A 229 11.00 24.48 39.10
CA THR A 229 11.67 24.28 40.40
C THR A 229 11.75 25.59 41.18
N ASN A 230 12.11 25.51 42.47
CA ASN A 230 12.31 26.70 43.31
C ASN A 230 13.41 27.64 42.78
N ASP A 231 14.36 27.09 42.02
CA ASP A 231 15.44 27.84 41.38
C ASP A 231 15.03 28.45 40.03
N ASN A 232 13.74 28.48 39.71
CA ASN A 232 13.18 28.93 38.42
C ASN A 232 13.72 28.17 37.20
N ILE A 233 13.98 26.87 37.34
CA ILE A 233 14.38 26.00 36.23
C ILE A 233 13.15 25.24 35.74
N ALA A 234 12.86 25.35 34.44
CA ALA A 234 11.78 24.61 33.79
C ALA A 234 12.22 23.17 33.46
N MET A 235 11.75 22.21 34.24
CA MET A 235 11.98 20.78 34.05
C MET A 235 10.84 20.15 33.26
N ILE A 236 11.19 19.37 32.23
CA ILE A 236 10.23 18.63 31.41
C ILE A 236 10.21 17.18 31.88
N VAL A 237 9.12 16.78 32.55
CA VAL A 237 8.96 15.44 33.12
C VAL A 237 8.00 14.62 32.25
N PRO A 238 8.37 13.39 31.82
CA PRO A 238 7.46 12.49 31.11
C PRO A 238 6.21 12.18 31.94
N ASN A 239 5.03 12.17 31.32
CA ASN A 239 3.76 11.98 32.02
C ASN A 239 3.65 10.62 32.72
N GLU A 240 4.33 9.58 32.22
CA GLU A 240 4.31 8.25 32.86
C GLU A 240 4.84 8.27 34.29
N LYS A 241 5.75 9.20 34.61
CA LYS A 241 6.32 9.34 35.96
C LYS A 241 5.34 9.80 37.03
N PHE A 242 4.17 10.29 36.64
CA PHE A 242 3.13 10.74 37.58
C PHE A 242 2.09 9.66 37.89
N ILE A 243 2.06 8.58 37.10
CA ILE A 243 1.09 7.48 37.24
C ILE A 243 1.77 6.20 37.73
N ASP A 244 3.03 5.95 37.34
CA ASP A 244 3.81 4.77 37.75
C ASP A 244 4.30 4.81 39.23
N SER A 245 3.66 5.60 40.11
CA SER A 245 4.08 5.79 41.53
C SER A 245 3.05 5.29 42.52
#